data_AF-A0A2V7HFB7-F1
#
_entry.id   AF-A0A2V7HFB7-F1
#
_cell.length_a   1.000
_cell.length_b   1.000
_cell.length_c   1.000
_cell.angle_alpha   90.00
_cell.angle_beta   90.00
_cell.angle_gamma   90.00
#
_symmetry.space_group_name_H-M   'P 1'
#
loop_
_entity.id
_entity.type
_entity.pdbx_description
1 polymer ?
#
loop_
_entity_poly.entity_id
_entity_poly.type
_entity_poly.pdbx_seq_one_letter_code
_entity_poly.pdbx_strand_id
1 'polypeptide(L)'
;GNAWALHLRPNQNSTVTSTMSAISPTLGLAYAGRNSGVSFGGGYTWVHNPNPAAPGAEGGGSNGATASFGAYANGYGRRAMHTQLLANYNFGSHYIWARGRASRPFGYSARHPARLGLEVVGQGGGKNTITTNSFQVGPTLEWAWTPQFRTTGVVGYKTVGGSAFASRDNAAYLKLEFSLSP
;
A
#
# COMPACT_ATOMS: atom_id res chain seq x y z
N GLY A 1 -13.78 -1.33 -5.03
CA GLY A 1 -13.67 -0.08 -4.28
C GLY A 1 -12.47 0.68 -4.79
N ASN A 2 -12.62 1.98 -5.04
CA ASN A 2 -11.51 2.84 -5.46
C ASN A 2 -10.78 3.32 -4.19
N ALA A 3 -9.47 3.11 -4.12
CA ALA A 3 -8.65 3.55 -3.01
C ALA A 3 -7.54 4.45 -3.53
N TRP A 4 -7.44 5.65 -2.96
CA TRP A 4 -6.42 6.64 -3.30
C TRP A 4 -5.52 6.85 -2.10
N ALA A 5 -4.21 6.90 -2.33
CA ALA A 5 -3.21 7.12 -1.28
C ALA A 5 -2.31 8.30 -1.66
N LEU A 6 -2.23 9.30 -0.79
CA LEU A 6 -1.25 10.38 -0.89
C LEU A 6 -0.09 10.08 0.07
N HIS A 7 1.13 10.03 -0.46
CA HIS A 7 2.36 9.84 0.31
C HIS A 7 3.11 11.16 0.35
N LEU A 8 3.31 11.73 1.53
CA LEU A 8 4.12 12.94 1.71
C LEU A 8 5.44 12.56 2.39
N ARG A 9 6.55 12.94 1.75
CA ARG A 9 7.90 12.85 2.31
C ARG A 9 8.42 14.27 2.54
N PRO A 10 8.76 14.66 3.77
CA PRO A 10 9.43 15.93 4.02
C PRO A 10 10.85 15.87 3.42
N ASN A 11 11.10 16.73 2.43
CA ASN A 11 12.39 17.12 1.85
C ASN A 11 13.53 16.09 1.83
N GLN A 12 13.79 15.52 0.65
CA GLN A 12 15.16 15.26 0.21
C GLN A 12 15.34 15.85 -1.19
N ASN A 13 16.44 16.59 -1.37
CA ASN A 13 16.90 17.11 -2.66
C ASN A 13 17.10 15.94 -3.64
N SER A 14 16.02 15.57 -4.31
CA SER A 14 16.04 14.58 -5.39
C SER A 14 16.20 15.37 -6.68
N THR A 15 17.39 15.34 -7.28
CA THR A 15 17.66 15.83 -8.65
C THR A 15 16.99 14.93 -9.69
N VAL A 16 15.69 14.67 -9.54
CA VAL A 16 14.87 13.94 -10.49
C VAL A 16 13.97 14.97 -11.16
N THR A 17 14.37 15.42 -12.34
CA THR A 17 13.67 16.45 -13.16
C THR A 17 12.41 15.93 -13.84
N SER A 18 12.03 14.66 -13.64
CA SER A 18 10.85 14.06 -14.29
C SER A 18 10.00 13.29 -13.30
N THR A 19 8.71 13.66 -13.22
CA THR A 19 7.71 12.97 -12.41
C THR A 19 7.41 11.60 -13.03
N MET A 20 7.63 10.52 -12.28
CA MET A 20 7.17 9.19 -12.66
C MET A 20 5.70 9.03 -12.27
N SER A 21 4.88 8.52 -13.18
CA SER A 21 3.49 8.18 -12.89
C SER A 21 3.17 6.79 -13.41
N ALA A 22 2.26 6.09 -12.72
CA ALA A 22 1.85 4.75 -13.10
C ALA A 22 0.34 4.57 -12.94
N ILE A 23 -0.27 3.85 -13.87
CA ILE A 23 -1.68 3.44 -13.83
C ILE A 23 -1.72 1.93 -13.99
N SER A 24 -2.42 1.23 -13.10
CA SER A 24 -2.51 -0.23 -13.12
C SER A 24 -3.95 -0.70 -12.92
N PRO A 25 -4.80 -0.69 -13.97
CA PRO A 25 -6.11 -1.34 -13.87
C PRO A 25 -5.92 -2.82 -13.57
N THR A 26 -6.85 -3.34 -12.77
CA THR A 26 -6.88 -4.73 -12.37
C THR A 26 -8.30 -5.22 -12.51
N LEU A 27 -8.47 -6.36 -13.19
CA LEU A 27 -9.72 -7.11 -13.24
C LEU A 27 -9.53 -8.40 -12.46
N GLY A 28 -10.54 -8.81 -11.70
CA GLY A 28 -10.37 -9.92 -10.79
C GLY A 28 -11.67 -10.47 -10.25
N LEU A 29 -11.52 -11.60 -9.54
CA LEU A 29 -12.58 -12.26 -8.81
C LEU A 29 -12.43 -11.95 -7.33
N ALA A 30 -13.55 -11.70 -6.66
CA ALA A 30 -13.59 -11.51 -5.23
C ALA A 30 -14.65 -12.43 -4.63
N TYR A 31 -14.26 -13.19 -3.62
CA TYR A 31 -15.16 -13.92 -2.75
C TYR A 31 -15.31 -13.14 -1.44
N ALA A 32 -16.52 -12.68 -1.13
CA ALA A 32 -16.82 -11.93 0.07
C ALA A 32 -17.83 -12.72 0.92
N GLY A 33 -17.35 -13.26 2.05
CA GLY A 33 -18.18 -13.79 3.11
C GLY A 33 -18.59 -12.68 4.09
N ARG A 34 -19.41 -13.05 5.08
CA ARG A 34 -19.97 -12.09 6.05
C ARG A 34 -18.89 -11.30 6.80
N ASN A 35 -17.82 -11.97 7.20
CA ASN A 35 -16.76 -11.40 8.04
C ASN A 35 -15.36 -11.52 7.42
N SER A 36 -15.23 -12.07 6.22
CA SER A 36 -13.92 -12.26 5.59
C SER A 36 -14.08 -12.39 4.09
N GLY A 37 -13.05 -12.07 3.34
CA GLY A 37 -13.05 -12.26 1.90
C GLY A 37 -11.65 -12.35 1.34
N VAL A 38 -11.58 -12.90 0.14
CA VAL A 38 -10.36 -13.03 -0.65
C VAL A 38 -10.62 -12.51 -2.06
N SER A 39 -9.59 -11.96 -2.70
CA SER A 39 -9.66 -11.48 -4.07
C SER A 39 -8.38 -11.82 -4.81
N PHE A 40 -8.52 -12.18 -6.08
CA PHE A 40 -7.41 -12.40 -6.99
C PHE A 40 -7.67 -11.60 -8.25
N GLY A 41 -6.64 -10.96 -8.80
CA GLY A 41 -6.79 -10.17 -10.01
C GLY A 41 -5.58 -10.22 -10.91
N GLY A 42 -5.82 -9.97 -12.19
CA GLY A 42 -4.80 -9.74 -13.20
C GLY A 42 -4.96 -8.34 -13.77
N GLY A 43 -3.85 -7.72 -14.15
CA GLY A 43 -3.86 -6.38 -14.69
C GLY A 43 -2.67 -6.09 -15.57
N TYR A 44 -2.54 -4.84 -15.96
CA TYR A 44 -1.37 -4.33 -16.65
C TYR A 44 -1.03 -2.95 -16.09
N THR A 45 0.23 -2.73 -15.71
CA THR A 45 0.72 -1.41 -15.30
C THR A 45 1.29 -0.69 -16.51
N TRP A 46 0.86 0.55 -16.74
CA TRP A 46 1.55 1.51 -17.60
C TRP A 46 2.25 2.54 -16.73
N VAL A 47 3.51 2.80 -17.04
CA VAL A 47 4.42 3.72 -16.36
C VAL A 47 4.90 4.76 -17.36
N HIS A 48 4.73 6.03 -17.01
CA HIS A 48 5.30 7.16 -17.71
C HIS A 48 6.57 7.61 -16.96
N ASN A 49 7.64 7.89 -17.72
CA ASN A 49 8.99 8.17 -17.19
C ASN A 49 9.53 7.06 -16.26
N PRO A 50 9.72 5.83 -16.78
CA PRO A 50 10.17 4.69 -16.00
C PRO A 50 11.53 4.97 -15.34
N ASN A 51 11.56 4.95 -14.00
CA ASN A 51 12.79 5.14 -13.23
C ASN A 51 12.82 4.12 -12.07
N PRO A 52 13.74 3.13 -12.10
CA PRO A 52 13.83 2.11 -11.06
C PRO A 52 14.24 2.68 -9.69
N ALA A 53 14.90 3.84 -9.66
CA ALA A 53 15.33 4.53 -8.44
C ALA A 53 14.36 5.66 -8.01
N ALA A 54 13.16 5.74 -8.61
CA ALA A 54 12.19 6.76 -8.26
C ALA A 54 11.79 6.69 -6.77
N PRO A 55 11.93 7.79 -6.01
CA PRO A 55 11.48 7.85 -4.63
C PRO A 55 9.99 7.47 -4.51
N GLY A 56 9.64 6.45 -3.72
CA GLY A 56 8.26 6.03 -3.48
C GLY A 56 7.72 4.91 -4.39
N ALA A 57 8.46 4.52 -5.42
CA ALA A 57 8.08 3.45 -6.35
C ALA A 57 9.30 2.60 -6.71
N GLU A 58 10.09 2.30 -5.68
CA GLU A 58 11.40 1.68 -5.76
C GLU A 58 11.29 0.29 -6.41
N GLY A 59 11.61 0.17 -7.70
CA GLY A 59 11.53 -1.08 -8.50
C GLY A 59 10.24 -1.28 -9.29
N GLY A 60 9.22 -0.44 -9.10
CA GLY A 60 7.94 -0.50 -9.82
C GLY A 60 7.92 0.28 -11.15
N GLY A 61 9.06 0.78 -11.61
CA GLY A 61 9.15 1.73 -12.71
C GLY A 61 9.11 1.11 -14.10
N SER A 62 8.34 0.05 -14.37
CA SER A 62 8.21 -0.48 -15.73
C SER A 62 6.81 -0.99 -16.05
N ASN A 63 6.47 -0.92 -17.33
CA ASN A 63 5.25 -1.50 -17.87
C ASN A 63 5.28 -3.02 -17.73
N GLY A 64 4.12 -3.62 -17.44
CA GLY A 64 4.05 -5.07 -17.36
C GLY A 64 2.72 -5.61 -16.90
N ALA A 65 2.49 -6.89 -17.20
CA ALA A 65 1.41 -7.65 -16.60
C ALA A 65 1.56 -7.65 -15.08
N THR A 66 0.44 -7.63 -14.36
CA THR A 66 0.41 -7.72 -12.91
C THR A 66 -0.53 -8.81 -12.42
N ALA A 67 -0.19 -9.39 -11.27
CA ALA A 67 -1.08 -10.25 -10.51
C ALA A 67 -1.30 -9.62 -9.13
N SER A 68 -2.53 -9.60 -8.65
CA SER A 68 -2.89 -9.07 -7.34
C SER A 68 -3.60 -10.11 -6.49
N PHE A 69 -3.38 -10.01 -5.19
CA PHE A 69 -4.02 -10.80 -4.16
C PHE A 69 -4.50 -9.88 -3.05
N GLY A 70 -5.69 -10.17 -2.51
CA GLY A 70 -6.25 -9.47 -1.38
C GLY A 70 -6.93 -10.45 -0.44
N ALA A 71 -6.81 -10.22 0.86
CA ALA A 71 -7.55 -10.91 1.88
C ALA A 71 -7.95 -9.93 2.98
N TYR A 72 -9.13 -10.10 3.56
CA TYR A 72 -9.52 -9.35 4.74
C TYR A 72 -10.33 -10.23 5.70
N ALA A 73 -10.31 -9.85 6.98
CA ALA A 73 -11.17 -10.42 8.01
C ALA A 73 -11.59 -9.33 9.00
N ASN A 74 -12.84 -9.34 9.42
CA ASN A 74 -13.46 -8.34 10.30
C ASN A 74 -13.50 -8.76 11.78
N GLY A 75 -13.04 -9.98 12.10
CA GLY A 75 -13.04 -10.52 13.46
C GLY A 75 -14.45 -10.70 14.04
N TYR A 76 -14.53 -11.06 15.32
CA TYR A 76 -15.78 -11.24 16.06
C TYR A 76 -15.73 -10.52 17.41
N GLY A 77 -16.90 -10.20 17.97
CA GLY A 77 -17.06 -9.64 19.31
C GLY A 77 -17.06 -8.11 19.40
N ARG A 78 -17.05 -7.58 20.63
CA ARG A 78 -17.19 -6.13 20.91
C ARG A 78 -15.99 -5.28 20.45
N ARG A 79 -14.82 -5.90 20.26
CA ARG A 79 -13.57 -5.26 19.80
C ARG A 79 -12.99 -6.01 18.61
N ALA A 80 -13.86 -6.30 17.63
CA ALA A 80 -13.51 -7.11 16.47
C ALA A 80 -12.33 -6.50 15.70
N MET A 81 -11.26 -7.28 15.56
CA MET A 81 -10.06 -6.89 14.84
C MET A 81 -10.31 -6.98 13.33
N HIS A 82 -10.06 -5.89 12.64
CA HIS A 82 -10.08 -5.83 11.18
C HIS A 82 -8.66 -6.03 10.68
N THR A 83 -8.44 -7.06 9.88
CA THR A 83 -7.17 -7.35 9.24
C THR A 83 -7.34 -7.29 7.73
N GLN A 84 -6.36 -6.72 7.05
CA GLN A 84 -6.29 -6.66 5.59
C GLN A 84 -4.87 -7.00 5.14
N LEU A 85 -4.78 -7.86 4.13
CA LEU A 85 -3.56 -8.15 3.40
C LEU A 85 -3.82 -7.85 1.92
N LEU A 86 -2.96 -7.06 1.30
CA LEU A 86 -2.95 -6.81 -0.14
C LEU A 86 -1.55 -7.12 -0.66
N ALA A 87 -1.46 -7.74 -1.83
CA ALA A 87 -0.20 -7.97 -2.52
C ALA A 87 -0.40 -7.76 -4.02
N ASN A 88 0.64 -7.29 -4.70
CA ASN A 88 0.68 -7.13 -6.14
C ASN A 88 2.09 -7.47 -6.65
N TYR A 89 2.16 -8.24 -7.72
CA TYR A 89 3.39 -8.57 -8.41
C TYR A 89 3.32 -8.03 -9.84
N ASN A 90 4.34 -7.27 -10.25
CA ASN A 90 4.52 -6.78 -11.61
C ASN A 90 5.60 -7.63 -12.30
N PHE A 91 5.17 -8.38 -13.31
CA PHE A 91 6.04 -9.26 -14.10
C PHE A 91 7.00 -8.48 -15.01
N GLY A 92 6.64 -7.26 -15.42
CA GLY A 92 7.49 -6.43 -16.27
C GLY A 92 8.72 -5.87 -15.57
N SER A 93 8.61 -5.59 -14.27
CA SER A 93 9.69 -5.06 -13.42
C SER A 93 10.23 -6.05 -12.37
N HIS A 94 9.72 -7.29 -12.34
CA HIS A 94 10.06 -8.32 -11.34
C HIS A 94 9.93 -7.75 -9.92
N TYR A 95 8.79 -7.13 -9.66
CA TYR A 95 8.57 -6.31 -8.49
C TYR A 95 7.34 -6.79 -7.72
N ILE A 96 7.49 -6.95 -6.41
CA ILE A 96 6.41 -7.21 -5.48
C ILE A 96 6.17 -6.02 -4.57
N TRP A 97 4.90 -5.71 -4.35
CA TRP A 97 4.41 -4.82 -3.32
C TRP A 97 3.43 -5.60 -2.45
N ALA A 98 3.53 -5.46 -1.14
CA ALA A 98 2.58 -6.03 -0.20
C ALA A 98 2.30 -5.08 0.96
N ARG A 99 1.07 -5.09 1.45
CA ARG A 99 0.59 -4.31 2.59
C ARG A 99 -0.24 -5.18 3.52
N GLY A 100 0.16 -5.25 4.77
CA GLY A 100 -0.63 -5.79 5.87
C GLY A 100 -1.13 -4.65 6.77
N ARG A 101 -2.39 -4.69 7.18
CA ARG A 101 -2.96 -3.78 8.18
C ARG A 101 -3.80 -4.57 9.17
N ALA A 102 -3.69 -4.22 10.45
CA ALA A 102 -4.58 -4.70 11.49
C ALA A 102 -5.07 -3.53 12.34
N SER A 103 -6.38 -3.40 12.57
CA SER A 103 -6.97 -2.32 13.36
C SER A 103 -8.09 -2.80 14.27
N ARG A 104 -8.33 -2.11 15.38
CA ARG A 104 -9.42 -2.36 16.33
C ARG A 104 -10.18 -1.06 16.64
N PRO A 105 -11.48 -1.12 16.96
CA PRO A 105 -12.23 0.07 17.39
C PRO A 105 -11.55 0.77 18.56
N PHE A 106 -11.57 2.10 18.53
CA PHE A 106 -11.13 2.92 19.66
C PHE A 106 -12.13 2.79 20.83
N GLY A 107 -11.61 2.62 22.05
CA GLY A 107 -12.41 2.40 23.24
C GLY A 107 -13.12 1.04 23.30
N TYR A 108 -14.25 1.00 24.02
CA TYR A 108 -15.04 -0.22 24.29
C TYR A 108 -16.29 -0.36 23.40
N SER A 109 -16.48 0.53 22.42
CA SER A 109 -17.64 0.52 21.54
C SER A 109 -17.31 -0.09 20.18
N ALA A 110 -18.05 -1.14 19.81
CA ALA A 110 -18.00 -1.74 18.46
C ALA A 110 -18.46 -0.78 17.35
N ARG A 111 -19.16 0.30 17.71
CA ARG A 111 -19.68 1.33 16.79
C ARG A 111 -18.81 2.59 16.76
N HIS A 112 -17.65 2.58 17.41
CA HIS A 112 -16.79 3.76 17.43
C HIS A 112 -16.32 4.08 15.99
N PRO A 113 -16.46 5.33 15.51
CA PRO A 113 -16.08 5.71 14.14
C PRO A 113 -14.57 5.63 13.91
N ALA A 114 -13.78 5.76 14.97
CA ALA A 114 -12.33 5.59 14.93
C ALA A 114 -11.86 4.15 15.18
N ARG A 115 -10.82 3.73 14.47
CA ARG A 115 -10.05 2.51 14.73
C ARG A 115 -8.56 2.83 14.84
N LEU A 116 -7.88 2.20 15.79
CA LEU A 116 -6.42 2.26 15.93
C LEU A 116 -5.81 0.95 15.45
N GLY A 117 -4.67 1.03 14.81
CA GLY A 117 -4.04 -0.15 14.22
C GLY A 117 -2.57 0.04 13.91
N LEU A 118 -2.05 -0.93 13.18
CA LEU A 118 -0.70 -0.96 12.68
C LEU A 118 -0.72 -1.38 11.21
N GLU A 119 0.16 -0.78 10.43
CA GLU A 119 0.40 -1.12 9.05
C GLU A 119 1.85 -1.49 8.83
N VAL A 120 2.06 -2.48 7.97
CA VAL A 120 3.36 -2.83 7.40
C VAL A 120 3.22 -2.84 5.87
N VAL A 121 4.17 -2.23 5.17
CA VAL A 121 4.29 -2.28 3.71
C VAL A 121 5.67 -2.78 3.36
N GLY A 122 5.74 -3.80 2.51
CA GLY A 122 6.98 -4.28 1.92
C GLY A 122 6.95 -4.09 0.41
N GLN A 123 8.07 -3.66 -0.16
CA GLN A 123 8.26 -3.53 -1.59
C GLN A 123 9.64 -4.07 -1.94
N GLY A 124 9.75 -4.75 -3.07
CA GLY A 124 11.02 -5.28 -3.51
C GLY A 124 10.96 -5.69 -4.95
N GLY A 125 12.00 -5.40 -5.72
CA GLY A 125 12.07 -5.84 -7.09
C GLY A 125 13.38 -5.47 -7.74
N GLY A 126 13.58 -5.93 -8.96
CA GLY A 126 14.78 -5.60 -9.68
C GLY A 126 14.86 -6.25 -11.05
N LYS A 127 15.38 -5.48 -12.00
CA LYS A 127 15.59 -5.91 -13.38
C LYS A 127 16.98 -5.45 -13.83
N ASN A 128 17.60 -6.23 -14.70
CA ASN A 128 18.92 -5.92 -15.26
C ASN A 128 19.97 -5.62 -14.17
N THR A 129 20.09 -6.48 -13.15
CA THR A 129 21.03 -6.38 -12.01
C THR A 129 20.83 -5.19 -11.06
N ILE A 130 19.87 -4.30 -11.34
CA ILE A 130 19.48 -3.22 -10.44
C ILE A 130 18.34 -3.71 -9.56
N THR A 131 18.54 -3.69 -8.25
CA THR A 131 17.56 -4.12 -7.25
C THR A 131 17.21 -2.97 -6.33
N THR A 132 15.98 -2.99 -5.83
CA THR A 132 15.45 -2.03 -4.88
C THR A 132 14.53 -2.72 -3.89
N ASN A 133 14.53 -2.26 -2.66
CA ASN A 133 13.57 -2.66 -1.65
C ASN A 133 13.15 -1.48 -0.78
N SER A 134 11.89 -1.49 -0.35
CA SER A 134 11.41 -0.56 0.66
C SER A 134 10.57 -1.27 1.71
N PHE A 135 10.64 -0.78 2.93
CA PHE A 135 9.85 -1.28 4.05
C PHE A 135 9.28 -0.10 4.82
N GLN A 136 7.99 -0.16 5.14
CA GLN A 136 7.27 0.87 5.86
C GLN A 136 6.53 0.22 7.03
N VAL A 137 6.59 0.84 8.19
CA VAL A 137 5.83 0.41 9.36
C VAL A 137 5.36 1.61 10.14
N GLY A 138 4.12 1.57 10.62
CA GLY A 138 3.59 2.67 11.42
C GLY A 138 2.22 2.40 12.03
N PRO A 139 1.87 3.11 13.12
CA PRO A 139 0.52 3.16 13.61
C PRO A 139 -0.45 3.74 12.57
N THR A 140 -1.69 3.26 12.61
CA THR A 140 -2.78 3.74 11.75
C THR A 140 -3.93 4.29 12.59
N LEU A 141 -4.53 5.38 12.13
CA LEU A 141 -5.81 5.89 12.61
C LEU A 141 -6.79 5.88 11.44
N GLU A 142 -7.82 5.04 11.53
CA GLU A 142 -8.93 5.02 10.58
C GLU A 142 -10.12 5.77 11.18
N TRP A 143 -10.79 6.59 10.39
CA TRP A 143 -12.02 7.30 10.76
C TRP A 143 -13.10 7.06 9.71
N ALA A 144 -14.23 6.51 10.15
CA ALA A 144 -15.42 6.37 9.33
C ALA A 144 -16.30 7.62 9.46
N TRP A 145 -16.41 8.39 8.37
CA TRP A 145 -17.29 9.55 8.28
C TRP A 145 -18.73 9.14 8.01
N THR A 146 -18.89 8.12 7.15
CA THR A 146 -20.17 7.48 6.83
C THR A 146 -19.94 5.97 6.74
N PRO A 147 -20.99 5.13 6.66
CA PRO A 147 -20.83 3.70 6.41
C PRO A 147 -20.01 3.40 5.14
N GLN A 148 -20.09 4.29 4.14
CA GLN A 148 -19.46 4.13 2.83
C GLN A 148 -18.11 4.84 2.70
N PHE A 149 -17.84 5.88 3.50
CA PHE A 149 -16.64 6.73 3.35
C PHE A 149 -15.76 6.70 4.59
N ARG A 150 -14.49 6.34 4.38
CA ARG A 150 -13.47 6.28 5.44
C ARG A 150 -12.17 6.93 5.02
N THR A 151 -11.50 7.55 5.99
CA THR A 151 -10.14 8.05 5.86
C THR A 151 -9.22 7.25 6.77
N THR A 152 -8.02 6.89 6.29
CA THR A 152 -6.98 6.30 7.13
C THR A 152 -5.72 7.14 7.07
N GLY A 153 -5.25 7.60 8.22
CA GLY A 153 -3.92 8.19 8.39
C GLY A 153 -2.93 7.15 8.87
N VAL A 154 -1.73 7.16 8.30
CA VAL A 154 -0.59 6.36 8.75
C VAL A 154 0.60 7.30 8.90
N VAL A 155 1.26 7.22 10.05
CA VAL A 155 2.55 7.86 10.29
C VAL A 155 3.52 6.78 10.68
N GLY A 156 4.75 6.83 10.19
CA GLY A 156 5.66 5.75 10.46
C GLY A 156 7.07 5.95 9.92
N TYR A 157 7.81 4.86 9.95
CA TYR A 157 9.17 4.78 9.49
C TYR A 157 9.22 4.06 8.15
N LYS A 158 9.93 4.63 7.17
CA LYS A 158 10.21 4.05 5.86
C LYS A 158 11.72 3.88 5.71
N THR A 159 12.15 2.69 5.32
CA THR A 159 13.52 2.41 4.88
C THR A 159 13.53 2.00 3.41
N VAL A 160 14.56 2.42 2.69
CA VAL A 160 14.74 2.17 1.26
C VAL A 160 16.19 1.75 1.01
N GLY A 161 16.40 0.73 0.18
CA GLY A 161 17.74 0.28 -0.21
C GLY A 161 17.73 -0.54 -1.49
N GLY A 162 18.82 -1.26 -1.72
CA GLY A 162 19.08 -2.05 -2.93
C GLY A 162 20.25 -1.49 -3.74
N SER A 163 20.65 -2.20 -4.79
CA SER A 163 21.82 -1.80 -5.61
C SER A 163 21.61 -0.50 -6.40
N ALA A 164 20.38 0.01 -6.48
CA ALA A 164 20.11 1.33 -7.07
C ALA A 164 20.48 2.52 -6.15
N PHE A 165 20.78 2.28 -4.87
CA PHE A 165 21.06 3.32 -3.88
C PHE A 165 22.50 3.20 -3.37
N ALA A 166 23.21 4.33 -3.25
CA ALA A 166 24.58 4.37 -2.71
C ALA A 166 24.64 3.92 -1.24
N SER A 167 23.57 4.18 -0.48
CA SER A 167 23.41 3.76 0.91
C SER A 167 21.92 3.57 1.22
N ARG A 168 21.63 2.85 2.31
CA ARG A 168 20.26 2.69 2.78
C ARG A 168 19.73 4.02 3.33
N ASP A 169 18.59 4.47 2.84
CA ASP A 169 17.94 5.71 3.27
C ASP A 169 16.76 5.41 4.19
N ASN A 170 16.54 6.29 5.16
CA ASN A 170 15.56 6.13 6.22
C ASN A 170 14.84 7.45 6.47
N ALA A 171 13.52 7.44 6.45
CA ALA A 171 12.72 8.64 6.62
C ALA A 171 11.43 8.36 7.38
N ALA A 172 10.95 9.38 8.10
CA ALA A 172 9.56 9.41 8.53
C ALA A 172 8.66 9.57 7.30
N TYR A 173 7.51 8.89 7.30
CA TYR A 173 6.52 9.05 6.26
C TYR A 173 5.14 9.33 6.84
N LEU A 174 4.34 10.05 6.07
CA LEU A 174 2.93 10.25 6.31
C LEU A 174 2.15 9.78 5.08
N LYS A 175 1.11 8.99 5.32
CA LYS A 175 0.20 8.51 4.29
C LYS A 175 -1.25 8.77 4.68
N LEU A 176 -2.00 9.31 3.74
CA LEU A 176 -3.45 9.48 3.84
C LEU A 176 -4.13 8.62 2.78
N GLU A 177 -5.07 7.78 3.21
CA GLU A 177 -5.87 6.92 2.34
C GLU A 177 -7.35 7.24 2.45
N PHE A 178 -8.02 7.21 1.29
CA PHE A 178 -9.46 7.42 1.18
C PHE A 178 -10.10 6.16 0.59
N SER A 179 -11.15 5.67 1.23
CA SER A 179 -11.90 4.50 0.81
C SER A 179 -13.37 4.84 0.66
N LEU A 180 -13.92 4.51 -0.51
CA LEU A 180 -15.34 4.58 -0.81
C LEU A 180 -15.84 3.17 -1.21
N SER A 181 -16.82 2.63 -0.47
CA SER A 181 -17.52 1.39 -0.82
C SER A 181 -19.04 1.59 -0.77
N PRO A 182 -19.79 1.30 -1.84
CA PRO A 182 -21.26 1.30 -1.85
C PRO A 182 -21.86 0.35 -0.81
#